data_AF-A0A9X3WHE3-F1
#
_entry.id   AF-A0A9X3WHE3-F1
#
_cell.length_a   1.000
_cell.length_b   1.000
_cell.length_c   1.000
_cell.angle_alpha   90.00
_cell.angle_beta   90.00
_cell.angle_gamma   90.00
#
_symmetry.space_group_name_H-M   'P 1'
#
loop_
_entity.id
_entity.type
_entity.pdbx_description
1 polymer ?
#
loop_
_entity_poly.entity_id
_entity_poly.type
_entity_poly.pdbx_seq_one_letter_code
_entity_poly.pdbx_strand_id
1 'polypeptide(L)'
;MKKVLYSLLGIIPLLIGGYFLFQTLNGNSDAMVTYLEETYEFGTSYNTLIGEEVTIAETGTDEELTTFTQDRLIPELEKIASESKAYGDGIKKEELKALHDLDVQSLEKYIAAQYAWLEGNQEEADALFTESEQLTAQFEEDIDDLAKTWAVEIEWEE
;
A
#
# COMPACT_ATOMS: atom_id res chain seq x y z
N MET A 1 22.96 1.26 -18.24
CA MET A 1 22.79 2.19 -17.11
C MET A 1 22.33 1.35 -15.93
N LYS A 2 22.93 1.52 -14.75
CA LYS A 2 22.64 0.67 -13.58
C LYS A 2 21.20 0.94 -13.15
N LYS A 3 20.37 -0.11 -13.17
CA LYS A 3 18.99 -0.11 -12.69
C LYS A 3 19.00 0.41 -11.26
N VAL A 4 18.28 1.51 -11.03
CA VAL A 4 18.07 2.04 -9.70
C VAL A 4 17.27 0.97 -8.97
N LEU A 5 17.86 0.49 -7.88
CA LEU A 5 17.25 -0.43 -6.94
C LEU A 5 15.94 0.23 -6.48
N TYR A 6 14.80 -0.28 -6.92
CA TYR A 6 13.51 0.11 -6.38
C TYR A 6 13.49 -0.39 -4.93
N SER A 7 13.85 0.48 -4.00
CA SER A 7 13.65 0.24 -2.58
C SER A 7 12.17 0.49 -2.27
N LEU A 8 11.31 -0.33 -2.85
CA LEU A 8 9.91 -0.46 -2.44
C LEU A 8 9.84 -1.59 -1.41
N LEU A 9 10.47 -1.35 -0.26
CA LEU A 9 10.13 -2.10 0.95
C LEU A 9 8.77 -1.54 1.37
N GLY A 10 7.71 -2.16 0.89
CA GLY A 10 6.36 -1.88 1.36
C GLY A 10 6.30 -2.22 2.83
N ILE A 11 6.16 -1.20 3.66
CA ILE A 11 6.30 -1.32 5.10
C ILE A 11 4.98 -1.88 5.66
N ILE A 12 5.05 -2.98 6.41
CA ILE A 12 3.86 -3.63 6.98
C ILE A 12 3.61 -3.07 8.39
N PRO A 13 2.41 -2.59 8.73
CA PRO A 13 2.06 -2.33 10.12
C PRO A 13 1.93 -3.67 10.88
N LEU A 14 2.86 -3.97 11.79
CA LEU A 14 2.79 -5.11 12.69
C LEU A 14 1.89 -4.80 13.89
N LEU A 15 1.07 -5.79 14.24
CA LEU A 15 0.24 -5.82 15.44
C LEU A 15 1.08 -5.62 16.71
N ILE A 16 0.80 -4.53 17.44
CA ILE A 16 1.36 -4.29 18.77
C ILE A 16 0.88 -5.37 19.73
N GLY A 17 1.85 -6.07 20.30
CA GLY A 17 1.66 -6.84 21.52
C GLY A 17 1.14 -5.94 22.64
N GLY A 18 -0.11 -6.15 23.04
CA GLY A 18 -0.73 -5.40 24.12
C GLY A 18 0.05 -5.51 25.43
N TYR A 19 0.70 -4.42 25.85
CA TYR A 19 0.97 -4.19 27.26
C TYR A 19 1.20 -2.71 27.58
N PHE A 20 0.14 -2.09 28.12
CA PHE A 20 0.17 -0.93 29.02
C PHE A 20 0.73 0.39 28.45
N LEU A 21 -0.18 1.32 28.09
CA LEU A 21 -0.21 2.67 28.68
C LEU A 21 -1.48 3.43 28.27
N PHE A 22 -2.21 3.87 29.30
CA PHE A 22 -3.35 4.81 29.33
C PHE A 22 -4.76 4.31 28.99
N GLN A 23 -5.53 4.14 30.06
CA GLN A 23 -6.99 3.99 30.15
C GLN A 23 -7.75 5.27 29.72
N THR A 24 -7.42 5.81 28.56
CA THR A 24 -8.27 6.75 27.82
C THR A 24 -8.46 6.16 26.45
N LEU A 25 -9.27 5.09 26.37
CA LEU A 25 -9.90 4.68 25.11
C LEU A 25 -10.80 5.84 24.67
N ASN A 26 -10.20 6.82 24.01
CA ASN A 26 -10.94 7.82 23.27
C ASN A 26 -11.39 7.13 21.97
N GLY A 27 -12.58 7.45 21.45
CA GLY A 27 -13.11 6.77 20.25
C GLY A 27 -12.28 6.96 18.97
N ASN A 28 -11.15 7.64 19.06
CA ASN A 28 -10.15 7.81 18.01
C ASN A 28 -9.12 6.67 18.02
N SER A 29 -8.54 6.35 19.17
CA SER A 29 -7.53 5.30 19.32
C SER A 29 -8.08 3.93 18.88
N ASP A 30 -9.30 3.61 19.33
CA ASP A 30 -10.03 2.38 18.95
C ASP A 30 -10.26 2.33 17.44
N ALA A 31 -10.68 3.44 16.83
CA ALA A 31 -10.90 3.50 15.39
C ALA A 31 -9.63 3.35 14.56
N MET A 32 -8.49 3.87 15.02
CA MET A 32 -7.20 3.66 14.34
C MET A 32 -6.75 2.20 14.46
N VAL A 33 -6.85 1.59 15.64
CA VAL A 33 -6.50 0.18 15.83
C VAL A 33 -7.37 -0.71 14.95
N THR A 34 -8.70 -0.53 14.98
CA THR A 34 -9.61 -1.25 14.09
C THR A 34 -9.29 -1.01 12.62
N TYR A 35 -8.98 0.23 12.24
CA TYR A 35 -8.60 0.54 10.87
C TYR A 35 -7.37 -0.27 10.44
N LEU A 36 -6.28 -0.21 11.22
CA LEU A 36 -5.04 -0.93 10.93
C LEU A 36 -5.26 -2.44 10.88
N GLU A 37 -6.05 -3.00 11.79
CA GLU A 37 -6.40 -4.43 11.83
C GLU A 37 -7.21 -4.86 10.59
N GLU A 38 -8.22 -4.07 10.21
CA GLU A 38 -9.11 -4.39 9.10
C GLU A 38 -8.45 -4.18 7.73
N THR A 39 -7.46 -3.28 7.62
CA THR A 39 -6.70 -3.06 6.38
C THR A 39 -5.42 -3.89 6.25
N TYR A 40 -5.00 -4.57 7.32
CA TYR A 40 -3.75 -5.35 7.36
C TYR A 40 -3.63 -6.34 6.19
N GLU A 41 -4.70 -7.11 5.94
CA GLU A 41 -4.73 -8.13 4.87
C GLU A 41 -4.54 -7.53 3.46
N PHE A 42 -5.00 -6.30 3.23
CA PHE A 42 -4.75 -5.60 1.96
C PHE A 42 -3.27 -5.29 1.78
N GLY A 43 -2.64 -4.75 2.82
CA GLY A 43 -1.20 -4.45 2.82
C GLY A 43 -0.34 -5.70 2.65
N THR A 44 -0.66 -6.78 3.38
CA THR A 44 0.05 -8.07 3.23
C THR A 44 -0.11 -8.67 1.83
N SER A 45 -1.31 -8.62 1.26
CA SER A 45 -1.57 -9.14 -0.09
C SER A 45 -0.83 -8.33 -1.15
N TYR A 46 -0.87 -7.00 -1.04
CA TYR A 46 -0.12 -6.09 -1.90
C TYR A 46 1.39 -6.36 -1.82
N ASN A 47 1.98 -6.36 -0.61
CA ASN A 47 3.41 -6.57 -0.44
C ASN A 47 3.89 -7.94 -0.93
N THR A 48 3.05 -8.97 -0.80
CA THR A 48 3.34 -10.29 -1.37
C THR A 48 3.47 -10.21 -2.89
N LEU A 49 2.55 -9.53 -3.57
CA LEU A 49 2.57 -9.34 -5.02
C LEU A 49 3.79 -8.53 -5.49
N ILE A 50 4.10 -7.42 -4.81
CA ILE A 50 5.27 -6.60 -5.12
C ILE A 50 6.58 -7.37 -4.88
N GLY A 51 6.67 -8.13 -3.79
CA GLY A 51 7.83 -8.96 -3.49
C GLY A 51 8.07 -10.04 -4.56
N GLU A 52 7.00 -10.66 -5.07
CA GLU A 52 7.08 -11.60 -6.19
C GLU A 52 7.50 -10.91 -7.48
N GLU A 53 6.91 -9.75 -7.81
CA GLU A 53 7.28 -8.95 -8.99
C GLU A 53 8.78 -8.61 -8.99
N VAL A 54 9.28 -8.05 -7.88
CA VAL A 54 10.69 -7.70 -7.71
C VAL A 54 11.58 -8.92 -7.88
N THR A 55 11.20 -10.05 -7.26
CA THR A 55 11.95 -11.31 -7.39
C THR A 55 12.06 -11.77 -8.85
N ILE A 56 10.97 -11.69 -9.62
CA ILE A 56 10.95 -12.05 -11.04
C ILE A 56 11.76 -11.04 -11.85
N ALA A 57 11.64 -9.73 -11.59
CA ALA A 57 12.39 -8.69 -12.28
C ALA A 57 13.92 -8.79 -12.07
N GLU A 58 14.35 -9.31 -10.92
CA GLU A 58 15.77 -9.51 -10.59
C GLU A 58 16.35 -10.83 -11.10
N THR A 59 15.57 -11.91 -11.04
CA THR A 59 16.10 -13.28 -11.23
C THR A 59 15.50 -14.03 -12.42
N GLY A 60 14.37 -13.55 -12.94
CA GLY A 60 13.64 -14.14 -14.07
C GLY A 60 13.94 -13.48 -15.41
N THR A 61 13.07 -13.76 -16.36
CA THR A 61 13.09 -13.22 -17.73
C THR A 61 12.00 -12.16 -17.93
N ASP A 62 12.17 -11.30 -18.95
CA ASP A 62 11.16 -10.31 -19.31
C ASP A 62 9.82 -10.95 -19.71
N GLU A 63 9.82 -12.15 -20.28
CA GLU A 63 8.61 -12.91 -20.64
C GLU A 63 7.88 -13.44 -19.39
N GLU A 64 8.62 -13.94 -18.39
CA GLU A 64 8.05 -14.35 -17.10
C GLU A 64 7.47 -13.15 -16.35
N LEU A 65 8.16 -12.01 -16.34
CA LEU A 65 7.65 -10.77 -15.74
C LEU A 65 6.37 -10.32 -16.43
N THR A 66 6.37 -10.25 -17.77
CA THR A 66 5.18 -9.86 -18.56
C THR A 66 3.99 -10.78 -18.26
N THR A 67 4.21 -12.09 -18.24
CA THR A 67 3.15 -13.09 -17.97
C THR A 67 2.62 -12.93 -16.55
N PHE A 68 3.50 -12.80 -15.55
CA PHE A 68 3.10 -12.57 -14.17
C PHE A 68 2.30 -11.27 -14.02
N THR A 69 2.77 -10.18 -14.65
CA THR A 69 2.11 -8.88 -14.61
C THR A 69 0.67 -8.96 -15.15
N GLN A 70 0.49 -9.63 -16.30
CA GLN A 70 -0.80 -9.75 -16.98
C GLN A 70 -1.76 -10.74 -16.30
N ASP A 71 -1.28 -11.92 -15.95
CA ASP A 71 -2.14 -13.03 -15.52
C ASP A 71 -2.41 -13.01 -14.01
N ARG A 72 -1.58 -12.33 -13.23
CA ARG A 72 -1.67 -12.33 -11.76
C ARG A 72 -1.58 -10.96 -11.12
N LEU A 73 -0.51 -10.19 -11.35
CA LEU A 73 -0.26 -8.93 -10.64
C LEU A 73 -1.42 -7.94 -10.82
N ILE A 74 -1.71 -7.52 -12.06
CA ILE A 74 -2.76 -6.55 -12.35
C ILE A 74 -4.12 -7.06 -11.84
N PRO A 75 -4.59 -8.28 -12.18
CA PRO A 75 -5.88 -8.76 -11.70
C PRO A 75 -6.02 -8.81 -10.17
N GLU A 76 -4.97 -9.22 -9.46
CA GLU A 76 -5.01 -9.27 -8.00
C GLU A 76 -4.95 -7.87 -7.37
N LEU A 77 -4.16 -6.94 -7.94
CA LEU A 77 -4.13 -5.55 -7.50
C LEU A 77 -5.46 -4.83 -7.76
N GLU A 78 -6.11 -5.06 -8.90
CA GLU A 78 -7.45 -4.52 -9.18
C GLU A 78 -8.49 -5.04 -8.19
N LYS A 79 -8.38 -6.31 -7.79
CA LYS A 79 -9.21 -6.90 -6.74
C LYS A 79 -8.96 -6.21 -5.39
N ILE A 80 -7.70 -6.07 -4.99
CA ILE A 80 -7.32 -5.37 -3.75
C ILE A 80 -7.85 -3.93 -3.76
N ALA A 81 -7.67 -3.19 -4.86
CA ALA A 81 -8.15 -1.82 -5.00
C ALA A 81 -9.68 -1.74 -4.87
N SER A 82 -10.41 -2.65 -5.50
CA SER A 82 -11.87 -2.69 -5.40
C SER A 82 -12.36 -3.03 -3.99
N GLU A 83 -11.71 -3.98 -3.30
CA GLU A 83 -12.08 -4.37 -1.93
C GLU A 83 -11.72 -3.28 -0.93
N SER A 84 -10.54 -2.68 -1.08
CA SER A 84 -10.06 -1.55 -0.28
C SER A 84 -11.00 -0.35 -0.43
N LYS A 85 -11.34 0.05 -1.66
CA LYS A 85 -12.31 1.14 -1.91
C LYS A 85 -13.68 0.90 -1.27
N ALA A 86 -14.19 -0.33 -1.35
CA ALA A 86 -15.46 -0.69 -0.73
C ALA A 86 -15.41 -0.60 0.80
N TYR A 87 -14.26 -0.93 1.40
CA TYR A 87 -14.00 -0.72 2.82
C TYR A 87 -13.94 0.79 3.17
N GLY A 88 -13.23 1.59 2.37
CA GLY A 88 -13.12 3.04 2.50
C GLY A 88 -14.46 3.78 2.54
N ASP A 89 -15.45 3.32 1.76
CA ASP A 89 -16.80 3.87 1.78
C ASP A 89 -17.51 3.72 3.15
N GLY A 90 -17.09 2.75 3.96
CA GLY A 90 -17.61 2.51 5.30
C GLY A 90 -16.94 3.31 6.42
N ILE A 91 -15.79 3.95 6.14
CA ILE A 91 -15.02 4.71 7.13
C ILE A 91 -15.80 5.97 7.52
N LYS A 92 -16.06 6.12 8.82
CA LYS A 92 -16.86 7.24 9.36
C LYS A 92 -16.04 8.44 9.81
N LYS A 93 -14.75 8.25 10.10
CA LYS A 93 -13.86 9.33 10.51
C LYS A 93 -13.21 9.92 9.27
N GLU A 94 -13.47 11.20 9.02
CA GLU A 94 -13.03 11.88 7.80
C GLU A 94 -11.49 11.86 7.66
N GLU A 95 -10.75 11.94 8.77
CA GLU A 95 -9.29 11.88 8.75
C GLU A 95 -8.77 10.50 8.30
N LEU A 96 -9.36 9.42 8.80
CA LEU A 96 -9.04 8.06 8.34
C LEU A 96 -9.51 7.81 6.91
N LYS A 97 -10.65 8.39 6.53
CA LYS A 97 -11.16 8.25 5.17
C LYS A 97 -10.22 8.93 4.17
N ALA A 98 -9.77 10.15 4.47
CA ALA A 98 -8.82 10.86 3.62
C ALA A 98 -7.48 10.11 3.49
N LEU A 99 -6.97 9.52 4.57
CA LEU A 99 -5.80 8.64 4.54
C LEU A 99 -6.01 7.43 3.65
N HIS A 100 -7.13 6.73 3.83
CA HIS A 100 -7.45 5.55 3.07
C HIS A 100 -7.63 5.87 1.57
N ASP A 101 -8.23 7.01 1.26
CA ASP A 101 -8.36 7.49 -0.12
C ASP A 101 -6.98 7.76 -0.76
N LEU A 102 -5.96 8.18 0.00
CA LEU A 102 -4.58 8.31 -0.50
C LEU A 102 -3.97 6.95 -0.83
N ASP A 103 -4.15 5.96 0.06
CA ASP A 103 -3.65 4.59 -0.15
C ASP A 103 -4.25 3.97 -1.42
N VAL A 104 -5.58 4.04 -1.56
CA VAL A 104 -6.30 3.59 -2.77
C VAL A 104 -5.81 4.31 -4.03
N GLN A 105 -5.58 5.62 -3.95
CA GLN A 105 -5.04 6.38 -5.09
C GLN A 105 -3.63 5.93 -5.47
N SER A 106 -2.77 5.62 -4.49
CA SER A 106 -1.42 5.11 -4.76
C SER A 106 -1.49 3.78 -5.52
N LEU A 107 -2.34 2.85 -5.07
CA LEU A 107 -2.56 1.56 -5.72
C LEU A 107 -3.14 1.72 -7.13
N GLU A 108 -4.12 2.60 -7.33
CA GLU A 108 -4.69 2.89 -8.66
C GLU A 108 -3.62 3.44 -9.63
N LYS A 109 -2.66 4.26 -9.13
CA LYS A 109 -1.53 4.76 -9.93
C LYS A 109 -0.54 3.67 -10.29
N TYR A 110 -0.21 2.80 -9.35
CA TYR A 110 0.65 1.65 -9.60
C TYR A 110 0.05 0.72 -10.66
N ILE A 111 -1.25 0.39 -10.56
CA ILE A 111 -1.96 -0.43 -11.57
C ILE A 111 -1.90 0.24 -12.95
N ALA A 112 -2.15 1.56 -13.02
CA ALA A 112 -2.06 2.29 -14.29
C ALA A 112 -0.64 2.27 -14.87
N ALA A 113 0.39 2.35 -14.01
CA ALA A 113 1.78 2.25 -14.43
C ALA A 113 2.09 0.87 -15.06
N GLN A 114 1.56 -0.21 -14.48
CA GLN A 114 1.70 -1.57 -15.01
C GLN A 114 1.06 -1.71 -16.39
N TYR A 115 -0.13 -1.15 -16.60
CA TYR A 115 -0.77 -1.11 -17.91
C TYR A 115 0.07 -0.31 -18.92
N ALA A 116 0.52 0.89 -18.57
CA ALA A 116 1.35 1.72 -19.44
C ALA A 116 2.66 1.01 -19.83
N TRP A 117 3.27 0.29 -18.90
CA TRP A 117 4.48 -0.52 -19.14
C TRP A 117 4.20 -1.65 -20.16
N LEU A 118 3.11 -2.41 -19.96
CA LEU A 118 2.70 -3.47 -20.90
C LEU A 118 2.37 -2.96 -22.31
N GLU A 119 1.88 -1.73 -22.41
CA GLU A 119 1.61 -1.06 -23.69
C GLU A 119 2.87 -0.48 -24.34
N GLY A 120 4.03 -0.54 -23.66
CA GLY A 120 5.30 0.00 -24.12
C GLY A 120 5.41 1.53 -23.98
N ASN A 121 4.51 2.16 -23.22
CA ASN A 121 4.55 3.59 -22.94
C ASN A 121 5.42 3.88 -21.70
N GLN A 122 6.74 3.74 -21.85
CA GLN A 122 7.70 3.83 -20.73
C GLN A 122 7.66 5.18 -20.00
N GLU A 123 7.51 6.30 -20.72
CA GLU A 123 7.51 7.64 -20.08
C GLU A 123 6.30 7.82 -19.17
N GLU A 124 5.12 7.35 -19.61
CA GLU A 124 3.91 7.37 -18.78
C GLU A 124 4.00 6.39 -17.61
N ALA A 125 4.52 5.18 -17.84
CA ALA A 125 4.73 4.20 -16.77
C ALA A 125 5.65 4.76 -15.66
N ASP A 126 6.80 5.32 -16.03
CA ASP A 126 7.76 5.90 -15.07
C ASP A 126 7.15 7.04 -14.26
N ALA A 127 6.36 7.91 -14.90
CA ALA A 127 5.65 9.00 -14.23
C ALA A 127 4.61 8.48 -13.23
N LEU A 128 3.81 7.47 -13.62
CA LEU A 128 2.78 6.88 -12.77
C LEU A 128 3.37 6.11 -11.59
N PHE A 129 4.48 5.38 -11.79
CA PHE A 129 5.22 4.75 -10.69
C PHE A 129 5.72 5.80 -9.69
N THR A 130 6.28 6.90 -10.19
CA THR A 130 6.76 8.00 -9.34
C THR A 130 5.61 8.64 -8.54
N GLU A 131 4.45 8.85 -9.18
CA GLU A 131 3.26 9.36 -8.49
C GLU A 131 2.76 8.40 -7.42
N SER A 132 2.74 7.10 -7.71
CA SER A 132 2.40 6.06 -6.73
C SER A 132 3.33 6.12 -5.52
N GLU A 133 4.64 6.15 -5.73
CA GLU A 133 5.64 6.22 -4.65
C GLU A 133 5.45 7.46 -3.77
N GLN A 134 5.16 8.62 -4.38
CA GLN A 134 4.90 9.85 -3.64
C GLN A 134 3.65 9.77 -2.79
N LEU A 135 2.58 9.17 -3.31
CA LEU A 135 1.33 8.98 -2.58
C LEU A 135 1.48 7.98 -1.43
N THR A 136 2.21 6.88 -1.65
CA THR A 136 2.53 5.91 -0.60
C THR A 136 3.33 6.57 0.53
N ALA A 137 4.40 7.31 0.20
CA ALA A 137 5.19 8.03 1.21
C ALA A 137 4.36 9.04 2.00
N GLN A 138 3.45 9.77 1.33
CA GLN A 138 2.53 10.70 1.98
C GLN A 138 1.55 9.97 2.91
N PHE A 139 0.99 8.84 2.46
CA PHE A 139 0.12 8.00 3.29
C PHE A 139 0.84 7.50 4.55
N GLU A 140 2.06 6.98 4.40
CA GLU A 140 2.89 6.50 5.51
C GLU A 140 3.20 7.61 6.52
N GLU A 141 3.55 8.82 6.07
CA GLU A 141 3.77 9.97 6.96
C GLU A 141 2.47 10.36 7.69
N ASP A 142 1.38 10.53 6.95
CA ASP A 142 0.12 11.02 7.50
C ASP A 142 -0.52 10.01 8.47
N ILE A 143 -0.42 8.70 8.21
CA ILE A 143 -0.98 7.69 9.10
C ILE A 143 -0.20 7.60 10.41
N ASP A 144 1.12 7.75 10.36
CA ASP A 144 1.99 7.78 11.53
C ASP A 144 1.69 9.00 12.42
N ASP A 145 1.53 10.16 11.80
CA ASP A 145 1.20 11.41 12.50
C ASP A 145 -0.21 11.36 13.10
N LEU A 146 -1.18 10.79 12.38
CA LEU A 146 -2.53 10.60 12.90
C LEU A 146 -2.53 9.60 14.07
N ALA A 147 -1.82 8.48 13.94
CA ALA A 147 -1.70 7.48 14.99
C ALA A 147 -1.09 8.08 16.26
N LYS A 148 0.03 8.80 16.15
CA LYS A 148 0.65 9.52 17.27
C LYS A 148 -0.31 10.51 17.91
N THR A 149 -1.05 11.27 17.10
CA THR A 149 -2.08 12.21 17.58
C THR A 149 -3.20 11.49 18.33
N TRP A 150 -3.52 10.26 17.94
CA TRP A 150 -4.55 9.43 18.55
C TRP A 150 -4.00 8.46 19.62
N ALA A 151 -2.74 8.66 20.02
CA ALA A 151 -2.02 7.86 21.02
C ALA A 151 -1.95 6.36 20.68
N VAL A 152 -1.80 6.06 19.39
CA VAL A 152 -1.50 4.74 18.83
C VAL A 152 -0.08 4.78 18.26
N GLU A 153 0.71 3.77 18.59
CA GLU A 153 2.02 3.54 17.97
C GLU A 153 1.80 2.60 16.78
N ILE A 154 2.51 2.79 15.68
CA ILE A 154 2.53 1.86 14.55
C ILE A 154 3.93 1.26 14.53
N GLU A 155 4.01 -0.07 14.62
CA GLU A 155 5.25 -0.80 14.37
C GLU A 155 5.28 -1.19 12.90
N TRP A 156 6.39 -0.92 12.24
CA TRP A 156 6.59 -1.09 10.81
C TRP A 156 7.58 -2.24 10.58
N GLU A 157 7.25 -3.26 9.78
CA GLU A 157 8.21 -4.31 9.37
C GLU A 157 9.22 -3.75 8.36
N GLU A 158 10.51 -3.99 8.64
CA GLU A 158 11.65 -3.73 7.74
C GLU A 158 11.83 -4.81 6.67
#